data_AF-A0A351SPE5-F1
#
_entry.id   AF-A0A351SPE5-F1
#
_cell.length_a   1.000
_cell.length_b   1.000
_cell.length_c   1.000
_cell.angle_alpha   90.00
_cell.angle_beta   90.00
_cell.angle_gamma   90.00
#
_symmetry.space_group_name_H-M   'P 1'
#
loop_
_entity.id
_entity.type
_entity.pdbx_description
1 polymer ?
#
loop_
_entity_poly.entity_id
_entity_poly.type
_entity_poly.pdbx_seq_one_letter_code
_entity_poly.pdbx_strand_id
1 'polypeptide(L)'
;MDIQLYNKDYEEDIVQVNPDTVLDTLGMAEMAKMSGGMSIMMDEVWGELFENDELNDKMYDILTGRMPEKFNEVVLMVDENNQITDYVLYALGLKSQKELKESFDKVMNGETIETTPQEFTLDEFIGMKFKMLLNTDYYDKKGSVWTYRKDDKKFLKSLLDKAEEIEIVGIIKPSDDSLVTSTTMGKVLYTKDLERYVIEKNNDAKIVKEQKEKKDTNVLTGLKFSDKEFSVRDLSPEQQRYLASLSEEEMAEVITRYKEEASATYESTLEALGAIDLEKPSSINIYAKSFEDKDAIKNLIKDYNKREEREDREENVINYSDLVGMLMSSVTDIINIISYVLIAFVSISLIVSSIMIGIITYISVLERTKEIGILRAIGASKKDVSRVFNAETLIVGLFSGALGIGITLLLNIPANIVIERLTDVSGLCSLPLIGGIILILISVILTVIAGLIPSRMASKKDPVEALRSE
;
A
#
# COMPACT_ATOMS: atom_id res chain seq x y z
N MET A 1 -0.02 -18.83 -5.07
CA MET A 1 -0.43 -20.21 -5.43
C MET A 1 -1.93 -20.27 -5.32
N ASP A 2 -2.62 -20.83 -6.31
CA ASP A 2 -4.07 -20.83 -6.30
C ASP A 2 -4.60 -22.08 -5.60
N ILE A 3 -5.12 -21.91 -4.38
CA ILE A 3 -5.80 -22.99 -3.64
C ILE A 3 -7.14 -23.28 -4.35
N GLN A 4 -7.34 -24.51 -4.80
CA GLN A 4 -8.51 -24.87 -5.60
C GLN A 4 -9.69 -25.24 -4.68
N LEU A 5 -10.66 -24.34 -4.57
CA LEU A 5 -11.83 -24.52 -3.71
C LEU A 5 -13.12 -24.55 -4.52
N TYR A 6 -14.05 -25.40 -4.09
CA TYR A 6 -15.36 -25.60 -4.71
C TYR A 6 -16.48 -25.51 -3.67
N ASN A 7 -17.69 -25.16 -4.12
CA ASN A 7 -18.88 -25.23 -3.30
C ASN A 7 -19.12 -26.66 -2.78
N LYS A 8 -19.64 -26.80 -1.56
CA LYS A 8 -19.99 -28.12 -1.00
C LYS A 8 -21.24 -28.73 -1.63
N ASP A 9 -22.23 -27.90 -1.95
CA ASP A 9 -23.50 -28.35 -2.52
C ASP A 9 -23.42 -28.45 -4.05
N TYR A 10 -22.43 -29.20 -4.53
CA TYR A 10 -22.09 -29.33 -5.96
C TYR A 10 -23.00 -30.29 -6.75
N GLU A 11 -24.07 -30.79 -6.14
CA GLU A 11 -25.00 -31.74 -6.77
C GLU A 11 -25.79 -31.11 -7.93
N GLU A 12 -26.18 -29.84 -7.79
CA GLU A 12 -26.87 -29.09 -8.84
C GLU A 12 -25.90 -28.44 -9.83
N ASP A 13 -24.86 -27.76 -9.31
CA ASP A 13 -23.81 -27.15 -10.12
C ASP A 13 -22.47 -27.13 -9.39
N ILE A 14 -21.40 -27.46 -10.13
CA ILE A 14 -20.03 -27.43 -9.60
C ILE A 14 -19.49 -26.02 -9.83
N VAL A 15 -19.37 -25.25 -8.75
CA VAL A 15 -18.88 -23.88 -8.77
C VAL A 15 -17.49 -23.84 -8.14
N GLN A 16 -16.52 -23.36 -8.90
CA GLN A 16 -15.20 -23.06 -8.36
C GLN A 16 -15.27 -21.72 -7.64
N VAL A 17 -15.04 -21.74 -6.33
CA VAL A 17 -15.13 -20.56 -5.46
C VAL A 17 -13.77 -19.91 -5.23
N ASN A 18 -12.67 -20.64 -5.48
CA ASN A 18 -11.32 -20.10 -5.49
C ASN A 18 -10.42 -20.80 -6.54
N PRO A 19 -9.70 -20.05 -7.38
CA PRO A 19 -10.02 -18.67 -7.79
C PRO A 19 -11.47 -18.58 -8.28
N ASP A 20 -12.15 -17.47 -8.02
CA ASP A 20 -13.56 -17.33 -8.38
C ASP A 20 -13.76 -17.19 -9.90
N THR A 21 -14.90 -17.68 -10.40
CA THR A 21 -15.21 -17.69 -11.84
C THR A 21 -16.25 -16.65 -12.23
N VAL A 22 -16.52 -15.65 -11.39
CA VAL A 22 -17.61 -14.69 -11.62
C VAL A 22 -17.38 -13.90 -12.91
N LEU A 23 -16.16 -13.40 -13.11
CA LEU A 23 -15.78 -12.65 -14.31
C LEU A 23 -15.73 -13.53 -15.57
N ASP A 24 -15.35 -14.80 -15.45
CA ASP A 24 -15.40 -15.76 -16.55
C ASP A 24 -16.85 -15.96 -17.03
N THR A 25 -17.78 -16.12 -16.09
CA THR A 25 -19.21 -16.29 -16.38
C THR A 25 -19.79 -15.08 -17.14
N LEU A 26 -19.34 -13.87 -16.78
CA LEU A 26 -19.71 -12.61 -17.46
C LEU A 26 -18.99 -12.38 -18.80
N GLY A 27 -18.07 -13.27 -19.20
CA GLY A 27 -17.28 -13.09 -20.43
C GLY A 27 -16.28 -11.93 -20.36
N MET A 28 -15.91 -11.51 -19.14
CA MET A 28 -15.05 -10.34 -18.89
C MET A 28 -13.63 -10.71 -18.50
N ALA A 29 -13.33 -11.98 -18.27
CA ALA A 29 -12.02 -12.41 -17.78
C ALA A 29 -10.85 -12.02 -18.70
N GLU A 30 -11.01 -12.13 -20.01
CA GLU A 30 -9.95 -11.76 -20.96
C GLU A 30 -9.74 -10.23 -21.01
N MET A 31 -10.83 -9.45 -20.88
CA MET A 31 -10.77 -7.99 -20.76
C MET A 31 -10.12 -7.54 -19.45
N ALA A 32 -10.40 -8.25 -18.35
CA ALA A 32 -9.78 -8.01 -17.05
C ALA A 32 -8.27 -8.27 -17.10
N LYS A 33 -7.83 -9.37 -17.74
CA LYS A 33 -6.42 -9.70 -17.96
C LYS A 33 -5.70 -8.67 -18.83
N MET A 34 -6.33 -8.19 -19.91
CA MET A 34 -5.72 -7.20 -20.82
C MET A 34 -5.61 -5.80 -20.21
N SER A 35 -6.53 -5.41 -19.33
CA SER A 35 -6.57 -4.04 -18.80
C SER A 35 -5.58 -3.78 -17.67
N GLY A 36 -5.01 -4.83 -17.04
CA GLY A 36 -3.97 -4.76 -15.99
C GLY A 36 -4.40 -4.09 -14.67
N GLY A 37 -5.17 -3.00 -14.74
CA GLY A 37 -5.72 -2.24 -13.62
C GLY A 37 -7.10 -2.69 -13.16
N MET A 38 -7.85 -3.46 -13.95
CA MET A 38 -9.16 -3.97 -13.50
C MET A 38 -9.01 -5.19 -12.58
N SER A 39 -7.94 -5.97 -12.74
CA SER A 39 -7.55 -7.06 -11.82
C SER A 39 -7.12 -6.55 -10.44
N ILE A 40 -6.63 -5.31 -10.34
CA ILE A 40 -6.22 -4.69 -9.06
C ILE A 40 -7.45 -4.16 -8.29
N MET A 41 -8.56 -3.88 -8.99
CA MET A 41 -9.80 -3.39 -8.37
C MET A 41 -10.77 -4.49 -7.95
N MET A 42 -10.62 -5.72 -8.45
CA MET A 42 -11.40 -6.87 -8.01
C MET A 42 -10.57 -7.62 -6.97
N ASP A 43 -10.77 -7.22 -5.72
CA ASP A 43 -10.15 -7.81 -4.56
C ASP A 43 -10.55 -9.31 -4.50
N GLU A 44 -9.58 -10.22 -4.50
CA GLU A 44 -9.87 -11.66 -4.44
C GLU A 44 -10.70 -11.96 -3.19
N VAL A 45 -11.77 -12.75 -3.37
CA VAL A 45 -12.69 -13.10 -2.27
C VAL A 45 -11.97 -13.94 -1.23
N TRP A 46 -10.94 -14.69 -1.62
CA TRP A 46 -10.11 -15.47 -0.71
C TRP A 46 -8.78 -14.76 -0.46
N GLY A 47 -8.37 -14.66 0.80
CA GLY A 47 -7.13 -14.01 1.19
C GLY A 47 -6.43 -14.71 2.34
N GLU A 48 -5.18 -14.34 2.59
CA GLU A 48 -4.39 -14.88 3.68
C GLU A 48 -4.50 -13.97 4.92
N LEU A 49 -4.67 -14.58 6.10
CA LEU A 49 -4.45 -13.90 7.39
C LEU A 49 -2.96 -13.59 7.56
N PHE A 50 -2.64 -12.61 8.41
CA PHE A 50 -1.24 -12.39 8.77
C PHE A 50 -0.68 -13.63 9.46
N GLU A 51 0.59 -13.98 9.22
CA GLU A 51 1.25 -15.07 9.95
C GLU A 51 1.41 -14.78 11.45
N ASN A 52 1.26 -13.52 11.86
CA ASN A 52 1.45 -13.08 13.24
C ASN A 52 0.10 -12.85 13.93
N ASP A 53 -0.19 -13.66 14.95
CA ASP A 53 -1.45 -13.59 15.70
C ASP A 53 -1.66 -12.23 16.38
N GLU A 54 -0.61 -11.62 16.96
CA GLU A 54 -0.73 -10.29 17.57
C GLU A 54 -1.12 -9.21 16.55
N LEU A 55 -0.72 -9.38 15.29
CA LEU A 55 -1.11 -8.48 14.21
C LEU A 55 -2.56 -8.75 13.81
N ASN A 56 -2.98 -10.01 13.66
CA ASN A 56 -4.38 -10.33 13.41
C ASN A 56 -5.31 -9.77 14.49
N ASP A 57 -4.96 -9.94 15.77
CA ASP A 57 -5.73 -9.44 16.92
C ASP A 57 -5.84 -7.90 16.94
N LYS A 58 -4.86 -7.19 16.38
CA LYS A 58 -4.89 -5.74 16.25
C LYS A 58 -5.69 -5.25 15.05
N MET A 59 -5.75 -6.06 14.00
CA MET A 59 -6.34 -5.68 12.71
C MET A 59 -7.80 -6.09 12.60
N TYR A 60 -8.23 -7.09 13.37
CA TYR A 60 -9.55 -7.70 13.27
C TYR A 60 -10.21 -7.91 14.63
N ASP A 61 -11.50 -7.58 14.70
CA ASP A 61 -12.38 -7.96 15.79
C ASP A 61 -13.23 -9.17 15.41
N ILE A 62 -13.42 -10.10 16.35
CA ILE A 62 -14.31 -11.25 16.17
C ILE A 62 -15.76 -10.81 16.43
N LEU A 63 -16.62 -10.94 15.43
CA LEU A 63 -18.06 -10.72 15.56
C LEU A 63 -18.77 -11.96 16.12
N THR A 64 -18.44 -13.15 15.60
CA THR A 64 -18.95 -14.44 16.08
C THR A 64 -17.98 -15.57 15.76
N GLY A 65 -18.10 -16.69 16.47
CA GLY A 65 -17.23 -17.85 16.33
C GLY A 65 -15.83 -17.61 16.90
N ARG A 66 -14.79 -17.97 16.14
CA ARG A 66 -13.38 -17.83 16.55
C ARG A 66 -12.44 -17.71 15.35
N MET A 67 -11.17 -17.37 15.60
CA MET A 67 -10.11 -17.47 14.60
C MET A 67 -9.78 -18.93 14.25
N PRO A 68 -9.23 -19.21 13.05
CA PRO A 68 -8.83 -20.54 12.65
C PRO A 68 -7.69 -21.10 13.51
N GLU A 69 -7.79 -22.36 13.91
CA GLU A 69 -6.74 -23.06 14.68
C GLU A 69 -6.10 -24.21 13.87
N LYS A 70 -6.76 -24.63 12.79
CA LYS A 70 -6.30 -25.71 11.91
C LYS A 70 -6.17 -25.20 10.48
N PHE A 71 -5.37 -25.91 9.70
CA PHE A 71 -5.16 -25.60 8.28
C PHE A 71 -6.48 -25.56 7.48
N ASN A 72 -7.48 -26.37 7.85
CA ASN A 72 -8.74 -26.47 7.12
C ASN A 72 -9.87 -25.59 7.68
N GLU A 73 -9.52 -24.59 8.49
CA GLU A 73 -10.46 -23.64 9.07
C GLU A 73 -10.20 -22.24 8.49
N VAL A 74 -11.26 -21.48 8.25
CA VAL A 74 -11.20 -20.11 7.67
C VAL A 74 -12.19 -19.19 8.36
N VAL A 75 -12.07 -17.89 8.15
CA VAL A 75 -13.01 -16.88 8.69
C VAL A 75 -13.56 -15.99 7.60
N LEU A 76 -14.81 -15.54 7.74
CA LEU A 76 -15.42 -14.55 6.85
C LEU A 76 -15.22 -13.15 7.44
N MET A 77 -14.54 -12.28 6.71
CA MET A 77 -14.41 -10.86 7.00
C MET A 77 -15.54 -10.08 6.36
N VAL A 78 -16.26 -9.31 7.17
CA VAL A 78 -17.27 -8.32 6.76
C VAL A 78 -16.70 -6.91 6.84
N ASP A 79 -17.35 -5.93 6.20
CA ASP A 79 -16.96 -4.52 6.34
C ASP A 79 -17.32 -3.92 7.72
N GLU A 80 -16.97 -2.65 7.94
CA GLU A 80 -17.27 -1.94 9.19
C GLU A 80 -18.76 -1.88 9.55
N ASN A 81 -19.64 -2.00 8.54
CA ASN A 81 -21.09 -1.98 8.68
C ASN A 81 -21.70 -3.38 8.80
N ASN A 82 -20.86 -4.42 8.96
CA ASN A 82 -21.24 -5.83 8.97
C ASN A 82 -21.87 -6.30 7.65
N GLN A 83 -21.38 -5.79 6.52
CA GLN A 83 -21.89 -6.11 5.19
C GLN A 83 -20.84 -6.86 4.38
N ILE A 84 -21.33 -7.68 3.44
CA ILE A 84 -20.57 -8.22 2.33
C ILE A 84 -21.28 -7.84 1.03
N THR A 85 -20.50 -7.72 -0.04
CA THR A 85 -21.07 -7.42 -1.36
C THR A 85 -21.77 -8.64 -1.94
N ASP A 86 -22.74 -8.38 -2.83
CA ASP A 86 -23.36 -9.43 -3.63
C ASP A 86 -22.33 -10.24 -4.45
N TYR A 87 -21.22 -9.62 -4.83
CA TYR A 87 -20.12 -10.30 -5.52
C TYR A 87 -19.59 -11.49 -4.71
N VAL A 88 -19.37 -11.31 -3.40
CA VAL A 88 -18.90 -12.39 -2.51
C VAL A 88 -19.90 -13.54 -2.49
N LEU A 89 -21.20 -13.24 -2.48
CA LEU A 89 -22.24 -14.27 -2.52
C LEU A 89 -22.21 -15.09 -3.83
N TYR A 90 -22.00 -14.44 -4.98
CA TYR A 90 -21.85 -15.12 -6.27
C TYR A 90 -20.54 -15.91 -6.36
N ALA A 91 -19.45 -15.37 -5.81
CA ALA A 91 -18.13 -16.00 -5.80
C ALA A 91 -18.10 -17.24 -4.90
N LEU A 92 -18.75 -17.21 -3.74
CA LEU A 92 -18.87 -18.36 -2.84
C LEU A 92 -19.93 -19.39 -3.30
N GLY A 93 -20.62 -19.12 -4.41
CA GLY A 93 -21.67 -20.00 -4.95
C GLY A 93 -22.97 -19.99 -4.14
N LEU A 94 -23.18 -18.98 -3.30
CA LEU A 94 -24.41 -18.79 -2.51
C LEU A 94 -25.52 -18.15 -3.32
N LYS A 95 -25.16 -17.36 -4.34
CA LYS A 95 -26.06 -16.88 -5.38
C LYS A 95 -25.68 -17.46 -6.74
N SER A 96 -26.66 -17.63 -7.62
CA SER A 96 -26.43 -18.21 -8.94
C SER A 96 -25.68 -17.24 -9.86
N GLN A 97 -24.49 -17.64 -10.34
CA GLN A 97 -23.77 -16.86 -11.35
C GLN A 97 -24.53 -16.77 -12.68
N LYS A 98 -25.44 -17.71 -12.94
CA LYS A 98 -26.32 -17.67 -14.13
C LYS A 98 -27.32 -16.52 -14.04
N GLU A 99 -27.94 -16.33 -12.88
CA GLU A 99 -28.85 -15.20 -12.63
C GLU A 99 -28.13 -13.87 -12.73
N LEU A 100 -26.87 -13.81 -12.26
CA LEU A 100 -26.01 -12.64 -12.43
C LEU A 100 -25.78 -12.33 -13.90
N LYS A 101 -25.46 -13.34 -14.72
CA LYS A 101 -25.27 -13.16 -16.17
C LYS A 101 -26.53 -12.66 -16.86
N GLU A 102 -27.69 -13.26 -16.57
CA GLU A 102 -28.97 -12.82 -17.13
C GLU A 102 -29.30 -11.37 -16.73
N SER A 103 -28.99 -10.99 -15.48
CA SER A 103 -29.14 -9.62 -15.00
C SER A 103 -28.17 -8.67 -15.70
N PHE A 104 -26.92 -9.07 -15.87
CA PHE A 104 -25.90 -8.30 -16.57
C PHE A 104 -26.30 -8.05 -18.05
N ASP A 105 -26.79 -9.08 -18.74
CA ASP A 105 -27.24 -8.97 -20.14
C ASP A 105 -28.40 -7.97 -20.28
N LYS A 106 -29.36 -7.97 -19.35
CA LYS A 106 -30.47 -7.00 -19.32
C LYS A 106 -29.96 -5.56 -19.16
N VAL A 107 -29.02 -5.35 -18.22
CA VAL A 107 -28.41 -4.03 -17.98
C VAL A 107 -27.66 -3.55 -19.23
N MET A 108 -26.89 -4.43 -19.88
CA MET A 108 -26.19 -4.12 -21.13
C MET A 108 -27.15 -3.79 -22.27
N ASN A 109 -28.37 -4.32 -22.24
CA ASN A 109 -29.44 -4.00 -23.18
C ASN A 109 -30.24 -2.73 -22.79
N GLY A 110 -29.83 -2.01 -21.75
CA GLY A 110 -30.43 -0.75 -21.31
C GLY A 110 -31.63 -0.90 -20.38
N GLU A 111 -31.87 -2.11 -19.85
CA GLU A 111 -32.90 -2.33 -18.83
C GLU A 111 -32.39 -1.91 -17.44
N THR A 112 -33.32 -1.53 -16.56
CA THR A 112 -33.01 -1.22 -15.16
C THR A 112 -33.37 -2.42 -14.29
N ILE A 113 -32.49 -2.74 -13.33
CA ILE A 113 -32.71 -3.81 -12.36
C ILE A 113 -32.79 -3.18 -10.99
N GLU A 114 -33.91 -3.41 -10.31
CA GLU A 114 -34.05 -3.08 -8.90
C GLU A 114 -33.52 -4.24 -8.06
N THR A 115 -32.62 -3.94 -7.14
CA THR A 115 -32.09 -4.89 -6.17
C THR A 115 -32.54 -4.49 -4.77
N THR A 116 -32.91 -5.47 -3.96
CA THR A 116 -33.21 -5.27 -2.54
C THR A 116 -32.08 -5.87 -1.70
N PRO A 117 -31.57 -5.15 -0.69
CA PRO A 117 -30.62 -5.71 0.26
C PRO A 117 -31.19 -6.99 0.88
N GLN A 118 -30.35 -8.03 0.96
CA GLN A 118 -30.68 -9.27 1.66
C GLN A 118 -30.06 -9.23 3.05
N GLU A 119 -30.85 -9.60 4.06
CA GLU A 119 -30.35 -9.77 5.43
C GLU A 119 -30.09 -11.25 5.67
N PHE A 120 -28.90 -11.55 6.19
CA PHE A 120 -28.48 -12.90 6.57
C PHE A 120 -28.27 -12.94 8.08
N THR A 121 -28.53 -14.08 8.71
CA THR A 121 -28.10 -14.27 10.11
C THR A 121 -26.64 -14.72 10.16
N LEU A 122 -25.88 -14.25 11.15
CA LEU A 122 -24.45 -14.58 11.27
C LEU A 122 -24.20 -16.10 11.34
N ASP A 123 -25.15 -16.86 11.91
CA ASP A 123 -25.07 -18.31 12.04
C ASP A 123 -25.21 -19.05 10.70
N GLU A 124 -25.70 -18.39 9.64
CA GLU A 124 -25.82 -19.02 8.30
C GLU A 124 -24.46 -19.26 7.64
N PHE A 125 -23.45 -18.49 7.99
CA PHE A 125 -22.10 -18.65 7.44
C PHE A 125 -21.21 -19.56 8.30
N ILE A 126 -21.47 -19.65 9.61
CA ILE A 126 -20.69 -20.52 10.49
C ILE A 126 -20.98 -21.99 10.17
N GLY A 127 -19.91 -22.77 9.99
CA GLY A 127 -20.01 -24.17 9.59
C GLY A 127 -20.27 -24.37 8.10
N MET A 128 -20.32 -23.30 7.31
CA MET A 128 -20.29 -23.38 5.85
C MET A 128 -18.98 -24.03 5.41
N LYS A 129 -19.08 -24.91 4.41
CA LYS A 129 -17.95 -25.73 3.98
C LYS A 129 -17.71 -25.66 2.48
N PHE A 130 -16.45 -25.86 2.12
CA PHE A 130 -15.96 -25.90 0.76
C PHE A 130 -15.15 -27.17 0.55
N LYS A 131 -15.11 -27.66 -0.69
CA LYS A 131 -14.29 -28.81 -1.09
C LYS A 131 -12.96 -28.32 -1.63
N MET A 132 -11.86 -28.83 -1.08
CA MET A 132 -10.52 -28.51 -1.54
C MET A 132 -9.97 -29.63 -2.43
N LEU A 133 -9.49 -29.26 -3.60
CA LEU A 133 -8.73 -30.12 -4.50
C LEU A 133 -7.29 -29.62 -4.60
N LEU A 134 -6.38 -30.53 -4.87
CA LEU A 134 -4.99 -30.22 -5.18
C LEU A 134 -4.84 -29.94 -6.68
N ASN A 135 -3.89 -29.09 -7.07
CA ASN A 135 -3.55 -28.85 -8.47
C ASN A 135 -3.24 -30.17 -9.20
N THR A 136 -2.62 -31.12 -8.51
CA THR A 136 -2.27 -32.43 -9.08
C THR A 136 -3.45 -33.39 -9.22
N ASP A 137 -4.58 -33.16 -8.53
CA ASP A 137 -5.72 -34.09 -8.54
C ASP A 137 -6.42 -34.16 -9.91
N TYR A 138 -6.29 -33.11 -10.72
CA TYR A 138 -6.88 -33.04 -12.05
C TYR A 138 -6.19 -33.93 -13.08
N TYR A 139 -5.08 -34.58 -12.73
CA TYR A 139 -4.26 -35.34 -13.67
C TYR A 139 -4.38 -36.85 -13.44
N ASP A 140 -4.64 -37.58 -14.52
CA ASP A 140 -4.66 -39.06 -14.53
C ASP A 140 -3.58 -39.60 -15.47
N LYS A 141 -2.87 -40.66 -15.07
CA LYS A 141 -1.77 -41.21 -15.87
C LYS A 141 -2.32 -42.12 -16.96
N LYS A 142 -2.04 -41.78 -18.23
CA LYS A 142 -2.40 -42.58 -19.41
C LYS A 142 -1.13 -42.95 -20.18
N GLY A 143 -0.68 -44.19 -20.01
CA GLY A 143 0.57 -44.65 -20.61
C GLY A 143 1.79 -43.94 -19.99
N SER A 144 2.55 -43.23 -20.82
CA SER A 144 3.77 -42.51 -20.41
C SER A 144 3.57 -41.04 -20.02
N VAL A 145 2.37 -40.50 -20.21
CA VAL A 145 2.04 -39.08 -19.97
C VAL A 145 0.91 -38.91 -18.95
N TRP A 146 0.87 -37.75 -18.32
CA TRP A 146 -0.20 -37.34 -17.42
C TRP A 146 -1.20 -36.46 -18.16
N THR A 147 -2.47 -36.83 -18.12
CA THR A 147 -3.54 -36.14 -18.84
C THR A 147 -4.39 -35.33 -17.88
N TYR A 148 -4.51 -34.03 -18.15
CA TYR A 148 -5.44 -33.14 -17.46
C TYR A 148 -6.89 -33.47 -17.81
N ARG A 149 -7.75 -33.55 -16.79
CA ARG A 149 -9.15 -34.02 -16.92
C ARG A 149 -10.16 -33.16 -16.15
N LYS A 150 -9.84 -31.90 -15.81
CA LYS A 150 -10.76 -31.01 -15.08
C LYS A 150 -12.12 -30.86 -15.79
N ASP A 151 -12.13 -30.83 -17.12
CA ASP A 151 -13.34 -30.62 -17.93
C ASP A 151 -14.29 -31.83 -17.96
N ASP A 152 -13.82 -33.01 -17.52
CA ASP A 152 -14.67 -34.19 -17.35
C ASP A 152 -15.47 -34.07 -16.04
N LYS A 153 -16.71 -33.60 -16.15
CA LYS A 153 -17.61 -33.40 -14.99
C LYS A 153 -17.78 -34.66 -14.12
N LYS A 154 -17.76 -35.87 -14.70
CA LYS A 154 -17.90 -37.10 -13.92
C LYS A 154 -16.63 -37.39 -13.11
N PHE A 155 -15.48 -37.15 -13.73
CA PHE A 155 -14.19 -37.26 -13.06
C PHE A 155 -14.08 -36.23 -11.93
N LEU A 156 -14.38 -34.96 -12.20
CA LEU A 156 -14.34 -33.88 -11.21
C LEU A 156 -15.27 -34.19 -10.02
N LYS A 157 -16.51 -34.62 -10.28
CA LYS A 157 -17.44 -35.02 -9.20
C LYS A 157 -16.85 -36.13 -8.32
N SER A 158 -16.21 -37.14 -8.92
CA SER A 158 -15.59 -38.23 -8.17
C SER A 158 -14.39 -37.82 -7.30
N LEU A 159 -13.73 -36.71 -7.65
CA LEU A 159 -12.69 -36.10 -6.82
C LEU A 159 -13.33 -35.34 -5.65
N LEU A 160 -14.35 -34.53 -5.92
CA LEU A 160 -15.07 -33.74 -4.91
C LEU A 160 -15.72 -34.60 -3.82
N ASP A 161 -16.22 -35.78 -4.17
CA ASP A 161 -16.78 -36.75 -3.20
C ASP A 161 -15.78 -37.20 -2.13
N LYS A 162 -14.47 -37.10 -2.41
CA LYS A 162 -13.37 -37.50 -1.52
C LYS A 162 -12.53 -36.31 -1.05
N ALA A 163 -12.86 -35.11 -1.50
CA ALA A 163 -12.13 -33.89 -1.21
C ALA A 163 -12.22 -33.54 0.28
N GLU A 164 -11.11 -33.02 0.80
CA GLU A 164 -11.06 -32.46 2.15
C GLU A 164 -11.94 -31.22 2.24
N GLU A 165 -12.51 -30.99 3.43
CA GLU A 165 -13.43 -29.88 3.66
C GLU A 165 -12.72 -28.73 4.37
N ILE A 166 -12.88 -27.53 3.83
CA ILE A 166 -12.52 -26.27 4.47
C ILE A 166 -13.78 -25.68 5.10
N GLU A 167 -13.71 -25.20 6.34
CA GLU A 167 -14.88 -24.77 7.11
C GLU A 167 -14.74 -23.33 7.63
N ILE A 168 -15.79 -22.52 7.49
CA ILE A 168 -15.88 -21.20 8.12
C ILE A 168 -16.17 -21.38 9.61
N VAL A 169 -15.22 -20.97 10.47
CA VAL A 169 -15.31 -21.12 11.93
C VAL A 169 -15.58 -19.82 12.68
N GLY A 170 -15.54 -18.68 11.98
CA GLY A 170 -15.77 -17.36 12.58
C GLY A 170 -16.08 -16.30 11.54
N ILE A 171 -16.66 -15.21 12.03
CA ILE A 171 -16.86 -13.98 11.27
C ILE A 171 -16.10 -12.87 11.99
N ILE A 172 -15.29 -12.14 11.23
CA ILE A 172 -14.46 -11.04 11.73
C ILE A 172 -14.80 -9.75 11.00
N LYS A 173 -14.42 -8.62 11.57
CA LYS A 173 -14.46 -7.31 10.91
C LYS A 173 -13.15 -6.56 11.17
N PRO A 174 -12.78 -5.57 10.34
CA PRO A 174 -11.69 -4.66 10.67
C PRO A 174 -11.89 -4.01 12.05
N SER A 175 -10.81 -3.90 12.83
CA SER A 175 -10.82 -3.14 14.09
C SER A 175 -10.92 -1.64 13.83
N ASP A 176 -11.42 -0.87 14.80
CA ASP A 176 -11.53 0.60 14.71
C ASP A 176 -10.16 1.28 14.49
N ASP A 177 -9.08 0.65 14.98
CA ASP A 177 -7.70 1.12 14.83
C ASP A 177 -7.05 0.69 13.50
N SER A 178 -7.73 -0.14 12.71
CA SER A 178 -7.21 -0.64 11.43
C SER A 178 -7.32 0.44 10.35
N LEU A 179 -6.22 0.68 9.63
CA LEU A 179 -6.21 1.51 8.42
C LEU A 179 -6.80 0.80 7.18
N VAL A 180 -7.23 -0.46 7.32
CA VAL A 180 -7.73 -1.32 6.22
C VAL A 180 -9.24 -1.17 6.01
N THR A 181 -9.84 -0.14 6.58
CA THR A 181 -11.25 -0.10 6.98
C THR A 181 -12.27 0.27 5.90
N SER A 182 -11.92 0.99 4.83
CA SER A 182 -12.97 1.72 4.10
C SER A 182 -13.53 1.06 2.82
N THR A 183 -13.01 -0.07 2.33
CA THR A 183 -13.36 -0.54 0.96
C THR A 183 -13.23 -2.05 0.72
N THR A 184 -13.50 -2.91 1.70
CA THR A 184 -13.43 -4.36 1.45
C THR A 184 -14.77 -4.89 0.97
N MET A 185 -14.78 -5.69 -0.10
CA MET A 185 -15.99 -6.33 -0.63
C MET A 185 -16.59 -7.42 0.28
N GLY A 186 -15.93 -7.72 1.41
CA GLY A 186 -16.03 -8.96 2.17
C GLY A 186 -15.02 -10.00 1.67
N LYS A 187 -14.44 -10.81 2.56
CA LYS A 187 -13.43 -11.83 2.19
C LYS A 187 -13.51 -13.07 3.05
N VAL A 188 -13.08 -14.22 2.53
CA VAL A 188 -12.77 -15.40 3.32
C VAL A 188 -11.25 -15.45 3.54
N LEU A 189 -10.81 -15.42 4.79
CA LEU A 189 -9.40 -15.42 5.15
C LEU A 189 -8.96 -16.78 5.70
N TYR A 190 -7.88 -17.32 5.14
CA TYR A 190 -7.25 -18.58 5.54
C TYR A 190 -5.88 -18.36 6.17
N THR A 191 -5.39 -19.34 6.92
CA THR A 191 -4.05 -19.29 7.56
C THR A 191 -2.97 -19.77 6.60
N LYS A 192 -1.71 -19.36 6.85
CA LYS A 192 -0.54 -19.88 6.11
C LYS A 192 -0.43 -21.41 6.14
N ASP A 193 -0.93 -22.03 7.20
CA ASP A 193 -0.91 -23.48 7.34
C ASP A 193 -1.74 -24.19 6.26
N LEU A 194 -2.83 -23.57 5.77
CA LEU A 194 -3.56 -24.09 4.61
C LEU A 194 -2.66 -24.11 3.37
N GLU A 195 -1.99 -23.00 3.08
CA GLU A 195 -1.11 -22.90 1.92
C GLU A 195 0.05 -23.90 2.01
N ARG A 196 0.72 -23.99 3.18
CA ARG A 196 1.77 -24.98 3.43
C ARG A 196 1.27 -26.40 3.21
N TYR A 197 0.09 -26.73 3.72
CA TYR A 197 -0.52 -28.04 3.54
C TYR A 197 -0.71 -28.38 2.05
N VAL A 198 -1.29 -27.46 1.28
CA VAL A 198 -1.53 -27.66 -0.16
C VAL A 198 -0.20 -27.80 -0.93
N ILE A 199 0.80 -26.97 -0.61
CA ILE A 199 2.15 -27.03 -1.20
C ILE A 199 2.81 -28.38 -0.92
N GLU A 200 2.80 -28.84 0.33
CA GLU A 200 3.39 -30.11 0.73
C GLU A 200 2.72 -31.29 0.00
N LYS A 201 1.39 -31.30 -0.06
CA LYS A 201 0.63 -32.35 -0.75
C LYS A 201 0.90 -32.40 -2.25
N ASN A 202 0.91 -31.25 -2.92
CA ASN A 202 1.28 -31.17 -4.34
C ASN A 202 2.73 -31.63 -4.55
N ASN A 203 3.67 -31.18 -3.72
CA ASN A 203 5.07 -31.61 -3.79
C ASN A 203 5.26 -33.12 -3.61
N ASP A 204 4.40 -33.75 -2.80
CA ASP A 204 4.41 -35.19 -2.56
C ASP A 204 3.69 -36.02 -3.63
N ALA A 205 2.94 -35.38 -4.52
CA ALA A 205 2.20 -36.05 -5.57
C ALA A 205 3.13 -36.79 -6.56
N LYS A 206 2.64 -37.91 -7.09
CA LYS A 206 3.41 -38.76 -8.01
C LYS A 206 3.84 -38.02 -9.28
N ILE A 207 2.95 -37.19 -9.83
CA ILE A 207 3.22 -36.41 -11.03
C ILE A 207 4.36 -35.41 -10.82
N VAL A 208 4.39 -34.75 -9.66
CA VAL A 208 5.45 -33.80 -9.30
C VAL A 208 6.77 -34.52 -9.06
N LYS A 209 6.77 -35.65 -8.35
CA LYS A 209 7.97 -36.48 -8.16
C LYS A 209 8.55 -36.95 -9.51
N GLU A 210 7.69 -37.40 -10.42
CA GLU A 210 8.10 -37.82 -11.77
C GLU A 210 8.64 -36.64 -12.59
N GLN A 211 8.02 -35.46 -12.51
CA GLN A 211 8.52 -34.25 -13.18
C GLN A 211 9.88 -33.83 -12.61
N LYS A 212 10.08 -33.89 -11.29
CA LYS A 212 11.36 -33.57 -10.63
C LYS A 212 12.49 -34.53 -11.02
N GLU A 213 12.19 -35.79 -11.28
CA GLU A 213 13.16 -36.77 -11.81
C GLU A 213 13.49 -36.51 -13.30
N LYS A 214 12.50 -36.08 -14.10
CA LYS A 214 12.62 -35.84 -15.54
C LYS A 214 12.82 -34.36 -15.88
N LYS A 215 13.96 -33.79 -15.49
CA LYS A 215 14.25 -32.35 -15.67
C LYS A 215 14.18 -31.85 -17.11
N ASP A 216 14.52 -32.69 -18.09
CA ASP A 216 14.56 -32.30 -19.50
C ASP A 216 13.26 -32.63 -20.25
N THR A 217 12.26 -33.23 -19.61
CA THR A 217 11.05 -33.76 -20.28
C THR A 217 9.79 -33.34 -19.54
N ASN A 218 8.85 -32.74 -20.27
CA ASN A 218 7.52 -32.41 -19.76
C ASN A 218 6.71 -33.72 -19.59
N VAL A 219 6.29 -34.03 -18.36
CA VAL A 219 5.52 -35.26 -18.07
C VAL A 219 4.07 -35.20 -18.55
N LEU A 220 3.58 -34.02 -18.91
CA LEU A 220 2.22 -33.79 -19.45
C LEU A 220 2.16 -34.11 -20.95
N THR A 221 3.24 -33.85 -21.69
CA THR A 221 3.31 -34.10 -23.15
C THR A 221 4.23 -35.26 -23.53
N GLY A 222 5.15 -35.65 -22.66
CA GLY A 222 6.23 -36.61 -22.95
C GLY A 222 7.33 -36.05 -23.86
N LEU A 223 7.29 -34.76 -24.18
CA LEU A 223 8.27 -34.08 -25.02
C LEU A 223 9.38 -33.46 -24.19
N LYS A 224 10.55 -33.24 -24.81
CA LYS A 224 11.60 -32.45 -24.18
C LYS A 224 11.22 -30.97 -24.12
N PHE A 225 11.57 -30.29 -23.04
CA PHE A 225 11.47 -28.84 -22.97
C PHE A 225 12.33 -28.21 -24.08
N SER A 226 11.75 -27.30 -24.85
CA SER A 226 12.40 -26.76 -26.05
C SER A 226 11.69 -25.49 -26.51
N ASP A 227 12.46 -24.48 -26.92
CA ASP A 227 11.94 -23.23 -27.48
C ASP A 227 11.44 -23.37 -28.93
N LYS A 228 11.52 -24.57 -29.51
CA LYS A 228 11.08 -24.86 -30.88
C LYS A 228 9.56 -24.95 -30.96
N GLU A 229 9.02 -24.48 -32.08
CA GLU A 229 7.61 -24.61 -32.38
C GLU A 229 7.19 -26.09 -32.42
N PHE A 230 6.07 -26.40 -31.74
CA PHE A 230 5.53 -27.74 -31.65
C PHE A 230 5.22 -28.33 -33.03
N SER A 231 5.65 -29.58 -33.24
CA SER A 231 5.30 -30.37 -34.42
C SER A 231 4.76 -31.74 -34.02
N VAL A 232 3.64 -32.15 -34.63
CA VAL A 232 3.05 -33.49 -34.44
C VAL A 232 4.05 -34.62 -34.75
N ARG A 233 5.07 -34.34 -35.58
CA ARG A 233 6.13 -35.30 -35.92
C ARG A 233 7.06 -35.61 -34.74
N ASP A 234 7.13 -34.73 -33.75
CA ASP A 234 7.98 -34.90 -32.58
C ASP A 234 7.33 -35.81 -31.52
N LEU A 235 6.03 -36.10 -31.68
CA LEU A 235 5.30 -37.04 -30.83
C LEU A 235 5.72 -38.49 -31.08
N SER A 236 5.59 -39.32 -30.05
CA SER A 236 5.82 -40.77 -30.18
C SER A 236 4.83 -41.42 -31.18
N PRO A 237 5.20 -42.55 -31.81
CA PRO A 237 4.31 -43.26 -32.72
C PRO A 237 2.97 -43.68 -32.09
N GLU A 238 2.95 -43.90 -30.78
CA GLU A 238 1.74 -44.22 -30.03
C GLU A 238 0.84 -42.99 -29.86
N GLN A 239 1.42 -41.83 -29.53
CA GLN A 239 0.70 -40.55 -29.45
C GLN A 239 0.14 -40.13 -30.82
N GLN A 240 0.89 -40.33 -31.91
CA GLN A 240 0.41 -40.06 -33.26
C GLN A 240 -0.78 -40.94 -33.63
N ARG A 241 -0.77 -42.22 -33.25
CA ARG A 241 -1.90 -43.14 -33.44
C ARG A 241 -3.10 -42.76 -32.57
N TYR A 242 -2.87 -42.32 -31.34
CA TYR A 242 -3.91 -41.82 -30.46
C TYR A 242 -4.58 -40.58 -31.07
N LEU A 243 -3.81 -39.58 -31.50
CA LEU A 243 -4.36 -38.41 -32.21
C LEU A 243 -5.17 -38.81 -33.43
N ALA A 244 -4.66 -39.74 -34.25
CA ALA A 244 -5.36 -40.24 -35.43
C ALA A 244 -6.64 -41.06 -35.10
N SER A 245 -6.85 -41.45 -33.85
CA SER A 245 -8.06 -42.17 -33.40
C SER A 245 -9.15 -41.25 -32.85
N LEU A 246 -8.84 -39.98 -32.61
CA LEU A 246 -9.77 -38.96 -32.12
C LEU A 246 -10.59 -38.34 -33.27
N SER A 247 -11.73 -37.74 -32.94
CA SER A 247 -12.46 -36.88 -33.88
C SER A 247 -11.67 -35.61 -34.22
N GLU A 248 -12.06 -34.88 -35.29
CA GLU A 248 -11.36 -33.64 -35.68
C GLU A 248 -11.39 -32.57 -34.57
N GLU A 249 -12.51 -32.45 -33.84
CA GLU A 249 -12.67 -31.51 -32.73
C GLU A 249 -11.78 -31.88 -31.54
N GLU A 250 -11.82 -33.14 -31.09
CA GLU A 250 -10.97 -33.65 -30.00
C GLU A 250 -9.49 -33.57 -30.36
N MET A 251 -9.14 -33.84 -31.62
CA MET A 251 -7.76 -33.73 -32.10
C MET A 251 -7.28 -32.27 -32.04
N ALA A 252 -8.10 -31.31 -32.48
CA ALA A 252 -7.75 -29.89 -32.42
C ALA A 252 -7.52 -29.41 -30.99
N GLU A 253 -8.38 -29.82 -30.06
CA GLU A 253 -8.26 -29.52 -28.63
C GLU A 253 -6.95 -30.09 -28.04
N VAL A 254 -6.66 -31.36 -28.32
CA VAL A 254 -5.42 -31.99 -27.86
C VAL A 254 -4.18 -31.32 -28.49
N ILE A 255 -4.21 -30.97 -29.78
CA ILE A 255 -3.08 -30.28 -30.43
C ILE A 255 -2.84 -28.91 -29.81
N THR A 256 -3.89 -28.13 -29.54
CA THR A 256 -3.78 -26.82 -28.88
C THR A 256 -3.11 -26.97 -27.52
N ARG A 257 -3.57 -27.92 -26.69
CA ARG A 257 -2.95 -28.19 -25.39
C ARG A 257 -1.49 -28.62 -25.52
N TYR A 258 -1.15 -29.50 -26.47
CA TYR A 258 0.24 -29.89 -26.70
C TYR A 258 1.10 -28.70 -27.16
N LYS A 259 0.56 -27.77 -27.93
CA LYS A 259 1.26 -26.56 -28.35
C LYS A 259 1.54 -25.63 -27.17
N GLU A 260 0.55 -25.42 -26.31
CA GLU A 260 0.68 -24.63 -25.08
C GLU A 260 1.73 -25.26 -24.15
N GLU A 261 1.59 -26.55 -23.86
CA GLU A 261 2.47 -27.30 -22.96
C GLU A 261 3.89 -27.53 -23.52
N ALA A 262 4.05 -27.58 -24.84
CA ALA A 262 5.38 -27.68 -25.47
C ALA A 262 6.18 -26.38 -25.33
N SER A 263 5.51 -25.24 -25.20
CA SER A 263 6.14 -23.94 -24.90
C SER A 263 6.41 -23.71 -23.42
N ALA A 264 5.90 -24.59 -22.54
CA ALA A 264 6.15 -24.52 -21.11
C ALA A 264 7.62 -24.84 -20.78
N THR A 265 8.10 -24.27 -19.69
CA THR A 265 9.41 -24.58 -19.10
C THR A 265 9.26 -25.62 -17.99
N TYR A 266 10.39 -26.17 -17.52
CA TYR A 266 10.39 -27.07 -16.36
C TYR A 266 9.76 -26.41 -15.13
N GLU A 267 10.12 -25.16 -14.87
CA GLU A 267 9.67 -24.35 -13.76
C GLU A 267 8.19 -24.02 -13.88
N SER A 268 7.72 -23.58 -15.05
CA SER A 268 6.28 -23.29 -15.25
C SER A 268 5.42 -24.55 -15.17
N THR A 269 5.96 -25.71 -15.56
CA THR A 269 5.25 -27.00 -15.41
C THR A 269 5.13 -27.37 -13.93
N LEU A 270 6.20 -27.21 -13.14
CA LEU A 270 6.14 -27.43 -11.70
C LEU A 270 5.15 -26.46 -11.02
N GLU A 271 5.15 -25.20 -11.43
CA GLU A 271 4.22 -24.19 -10.93
C GLU A 271 2.77 -24.54 -11.25
N ALA A 272 2.46 -24.98 -12.48
CA ALA A 272 1.13 -25.44 -12.87
C ALA A 272 0.65 -26.64 -12.04
N LEU A 273 1.58 -27.53 -11.67
CA LEU A 273 1.31 -28.65 -10.76
C LEU A 273 1.22 -28.25 -9.28
N GLY A 274 1.37 -26.96 -8.95
CA GLY A 274 1.38 -26.47 -7.57
C GLY A 274 2.62 -26.89 -6.77
N ALA A 275 3.70 -27.28 -7.44
CA ALA A 275 4.96 -27.69 -6.82
C ALA A 275 5.85 -26.47 -6.55
N ILE A 276 5.77 -25.96 -5.32
CA ILE A 276 6.46 -24.73 -4.90
C ILE A 276 7.58 -25.05 -3.91
N ASP A 277 8.70 -24.32 -4.02
CA ASP A 277 9.81 -24.39 -3.07
C ASP A 277 9.67 -23.26 -2.04
N LEU A 278 9.33 -23.61 -0.79
CA LEU A 278 9.13 -22.65 0.30
C LEU A 278 10.41 -21.87 0.64
N GLU A 279 11.60 -22.40 0.30
CA GLU A 279 12.88 -21.75 0.51
C GLU A 279 13.20 -20.70 -0.57
N LYS A 280 12.35 -20.56 -1.59
CA LYS A 280 12.51 -19.62 -2.71
C LYS A 280 11.25 -18.82 -2.98
N PRO A 281 10.88 -17.90 -2.07
CA PRO A 281 9.70 -17.08 -2.24
C PRO A 281 9.88 -16.10 -3.42
N SER A 282 8.78 -15.78 -4.11
CA SER A 282 8.75 -14.73 -5.13
C SER A 282 8.73 -13.32 -4.54
N SER A 283 8.20 -13.17 -3.33
CA SER A 283 8.11 -11.91 -2.59
C SER A 283 8.10 -12.15 -1.08
N ILE A 284 8.47 -11.13 -0.31
CA ILE A 284 8.45 -11.16 1.16
C ILE A 284 7.76 -9.90 1.65
N ASN A 285 6.75 -10.05 2.49
CA ASN A 285 6.09 -8.95 3.17
C ASN A 285 6.76 -8.69 4.52
N ILE A 286 7.11 -7.44 4.80
CA ILE A 286 7.77 -7.05 6.05
C ILE A 286 6.91 -6.01 6.76
N TYR A 287 6.50 -6.32 8.00
CA TYR A 287 5.69 -5.47 8.84
C TYR A 287 6.54 -4.88 9.97
N ALA A 288 6.87 -3.59 9.87
CA ALA A 288 7.64 -2.89 10.89
C ALA A 288 6.78 -2.54 12.12
N LYS A 289 7.35 -2.63 13.33
CA LYS A 289 6.64 -2.30 14.58
C LYS A 289 6.50 -0.80 14.82
N SER A 290 7.39 0.02 14.25
CA SER A 290 7.34 1.48 14.32
C SER A 290 7.84 2.13 13.01
N PHE A 291 7.66 3.44 12.90
CA PHE A 291 8.19 4.22 11.77
C PHE A 291 9.73 4.22 11.76
N GLU A 292 10.37 4.25 12.92
CA GLU A 292 11.83 4.16 13.06
C GLU A 292 12.35 2.81 12.57
N ASP A 293 11.68 1.71 12.92
CA ASP A 293 12.03 0.37 12.46
C ASP A 293 11.84 0.25 10.94
N LYS A 294 10.77 0.83 10.40
CA LYS A 294 10.52 0.89 8.95
C LYS A 294 11.67 1.59 8.22
N ASP A 295 12.09 2.74 8.72
CA ASP A 295 13.20 3.50 8.15
C ASP A 295 14.54 2.77 8.30
N ALA A 296 14.75 2.06 9.41
CA ALA A 296 15.92 1.19 9.59
C ALA A 296 15.96 0.07 8.54
N ILE A 297 14.85 -0.64 8.32
CA ILE A 297 14.73 -1.68 7.28
C ILE A 297 15.02 -1.10 5.89
N LYS A 298 14.41 0.04 5.57
CA LYS A 298 14.63 0.75 4.31
C LYS A 298 16.11 1.10 4.08
N ASN A 299 16.80 1.56 5.11
CA ASN A 299 18.22 1.87 5.04
C ASN A 299 19.07 0.60 4.85
N LEU A 300 18.74 -0.51 5.51
CA LEU A 300 19.41 -1.80 5.33
C LEU A 300 19.27 -2.30 3.88
N ILE A 301 18.07 -2.27 3.30
CA ILE A 301 17.84 -2.67 1.91
C ILE A 301 18.62 -1.76 0.96
N LYS A 302 18.63 -0.44 1.21
CA LYS A 302 19.39 0.52 0.41
C LYS A 302 20.89 0.24 0.44
N ASP A 303 21.45 -0.07 1.60
CA ASP A 303 22.87 -0.36 1.73
C ASP A 303 23.24 -1.73 1.13
N TYR A 304 22.35 -2.71 1.24
CA TYR A 304 22.46 -3.99 0.53
C TYR A 304 22.46 -3.79 -0.99
N ASN A 305 21.46 -3.11 -1.56
CA ASN A 305 21.37 -2.86 -3.00
C ASN A 305 22.61 -2.12 -3.53
N LYS A 306 23.08 -1.09 -2.82
CA LYS A 306 24.34 -0.40 -3.17
C LYS A 306 25.57 -1.29 -3.16
N ARG A 307 25.58 -2.36 -2.37
CA ARG A 307 26.68 -3.34 -2.39
C ARG A 307 26.55 -4.25 -3.61
N GLU A 308 25.37 -4.78 -3.86
CA GLU A 308 25.13 -5.65 -5.02
C GLU A 308 25.38 -4.93 -6.35
N GLU A 309 24.94 -3.67 -6.47
CA GLU A 309 25.24 -2.80 -7.62
C GLU A 309 26.75 -2.55 -7.81
N ARG A 310 27.51 -2.38 -6.72
CA ARG A 310 28.97 -2.19 -6.80
C ARG A 310 29.71 -3.45 -7.24
N GLU A 311 29.10 -4.61 -7.05
CA GLU A 311 29.68 -5.91 -7.37
C GLU A 311 29.09 -6.50 -8.68
N ASP A 312 28.38 -5.69 -9.47
CA ASP A 312 27.79 -6.04 -10.78
C ASP A 312 26.84 -7.23 -10.72
N ARG A 313 26.10 -7.37 -9.60
CA ARG A 313 25.08 -8.40 -9.37
C ARG A 313 23.68 -7.81 -9.39
N GLU A 314 23.28 -7.29 -10.55
CA GLU A 314 21.96 -6.65 -10.74
C GLU A 314 20.80 -7.61 -10.41
N GLU A 315 20.98 -8.91 -10.62
CA GLU A 315 19.97 -9.93 -10.34
C GLU A 315 19.62 -10.07 -8.85
N ASN A 316 20.50 -9.60 -7.95
CA ASN A 316 20.28 -9.65 -6.51
C ASN A 316 19.68 -8.36 -5.96
N VAL A 317 19.47 -7.33 -6.78
CA VAL A 317 18.93 -6.05 -6.32
C VAL A 317 17.48 -6.24 -5.85
N ILE A 318 17.22 -5.86 -4.61
CA ILE A 318 15.89 -5.99 -4.00
C ILE A 318 15.01 -4.83 -4.47
N ASN A 319 13.95 -5.16 -5.18
CA ASN A 319 12.86 -4.23 -5.49
C ASN A 319 11.82 -4.30 -4.37
N TYR A 320 11.45 -3.16 -3.81
CA TYR A 320 10.48 -3.08 -2.71
C TYR A 320 9.55 -1.88 -2.85
N SER A 321 8.35 -2.00 -2.28
CA SER A 321 7.33 -0.95 -2.23
C SER A 321 7.04 -0.58 -0.78
N ASP A 322 7.18 0.71 -0.43
CA ASP A 322 6.86 1.24 0.91
C ASP A 322 5.44 1.80 0.91
N LEU A 323 4.44 0.96 1.15
CA LEU A 323 3.02 1.33 1.10
C LEU A 323 2.69 2.50 2.03
N VAL A 324 3.12 2.42 3.30
CA VAL A 324 2.91 3.49 4.29
C VAL A 324 3.64 4.77 3.87
N GLY A 325 4.87 4.65 3.35
CA GLY A 325 5.64 5.78 2.83
C GLY A 325 4.96 6.47 1.65
N MET A 326 4.34 5.71 0.74
CA MET A 326 3.59 6.27 -0.38
C MET A 326 2.36 7.05 0.10
N LEU A 327 1.58 6.49 1.02
CA LEU A 327 0.42 7.17 1.62
C LEU A 327 0.84 8.45 2.36
N MET A 328 1.90 8.37 3.16
CA MET A 328 2.42 9.51 3.93
C MET A 328 3.10 10.56 3.05
N SER A 329 3.63 10.18 1.88
CA SER A 329 4.25 11.14 0.95
C SER A 329 3.23 12.19 0.51
N SER A 330 2.02 11.77 0.12
CA SER A 330 0.97 12.71 -0.29
C SER A 330 0.57 13.67 0.82
N VAL A 331 0.44 13.18 2.06
CA VAL A 331 0.17 14.02 3.24
C VAL A 331 1.31 15.00 3.49
N THR A 332 2.55 14.52 3.42
CA THR A 332 3.76 15.33 3.64
C THR A 332 3.88 16.43 2.58
N ASP A 333 3.55 16.14 1.32
CA ASP A 333 3.58 17.11 0.24
C ASP A 333 2.54 18.22 0.45
N ILE A 334 1.32 17.88 0.89
CA ILE A 334 0.29 18.87 1.24
C ILE A 334 0.76 19.76 2.40
N ILE A 335 1.31 19.17 3.46
CA ILE A 335 1.86 19.90 4.61
C ILE A 335 2.98 20.84 4.17
N ASN A 336 3.87 20.40 3.28
CA ASN A 336 4.96 21.20 2.76
C ASN A 336 4.44 22.40 1.95
N ILE A 337 3.43 22.20 1.10
CA ILE A 337 2.81 23.29 0.34
C ILE A 337 2.22 24.35 1.27
N ILE A 338 1.43 23.93 2.27
CA ILE A 338 0.86 24.85 3.27
C ILE A 338 1.98 25.58 4.02
N SER A 339 3.02 24.86 4.43
CA SER A 339 4.18 25.44 5.12
C SER A 339 4.89 26.48 4.26
N TYR A 340 5.10 26.24 2.98
CA TYR A 340 5.71 27.20 2.07
C TYR A 340 4.85 28.45 1.87
N VAL A 341 3.53 28.29 1.78
CA VAL A 341 2.59 29.42 1.70
C VAL A 341 2.64 30.27 2.98
N LEU A 342 2.63 29.64 4.15
CA LEU A 342 2.77 30.35 5.43
C LEU A 342 4.13 31.04 5.57
N ILE A 343 5.22 30.39 5.16
CA ILE A 343 6.57 30.98 5.14
C ILE A 343 6.60 32.20 4.19
N ALA A 344 5.91 32.14 3.05
CA ALA A 344 5.81 33.28 2.14
C ALA A 344 5.07 34.46 2.79
N PHE A 345 3.95 34.22 3.47
CA PHE A 345 3.24 35.25 4.22
C PHE A 345 4.11 35.88 5.32
N VAL A 346 4.76 35.03 6.14
CA VAL A 346 5.68 35.49 7.19
C VAL A 346 6.80 36.34 6.59
N SER A 347 7.38 35.91 5.46
CA SER A 347 8.46 36.65 4.79
C SER A 347 8.00 38.04 4.34
N ILE A 348 6.80 38.16 3.77
CA ILE A 348 6.22 39.45 3.39
C ILE A 348 5.99 40.33 4.64
N SER A 349 5.41 39.75 5.70
CA SER A 349 5.17 40.46 6.96
C SER A 349 6.48 40.94 7.61
N LEU A 350 7.56 40.17 7.52
CA LEU A 350 8.89 40.57 8.02
C LEU A 350 9.44 41.78 7.24
N ILE A 351 9.28 41.81 5.92
CA ILE A 351 9.72 42.94 5.09
C ILE A 351 8.93 44.21 5.46
N VAL A 352 7.59 44.10 5.53
CA VAL A 352 6.72 45.22 5.91
C VAL A 352 7.07 45.74 7.31
N SER A 353 7.31 44.83 8.26
CA SER A 353 7.71 45.19 9.62
C SER A 353 9.08 45.88 9.67
N SER A 354 10.06 45.41 8.90
CA SER A 354 11.39 46.03 8.79
C SER A 354 11.30 47.46 8.24
N ILE A 355 10.48 47.70 7.21
CA ILE A 355 10.24 49.05 6.68
C ILE A 355 9.61 49.94 7.75
N MET A 356 8.62 49.43 8.49
CA MET A 356 7.97 50.16 9.58
C MET A 356 8.95 50.57 10.68
N ILE A 357 9.81 49.64 11.11
CA ILE A 357 10.89 49.92 12.08
C ILE A 357 11.81 51.03 11.56
N GLY A 358 12.19 50.97 10.28
CA GLY A 358 13.02 51.99 9.65
C GLY A 358 12.36 53.38 9.67
N ILE A 359 11.06 53.46 9.37
CA ILE A 359 10.28 54.71 9.41
C ILE A 359 10.19 55.25 10.84
N ILE A 360 9.87 54.41 11.83
CA ILE A 360 9.76 54.85 13.23
C ILE A 360 11.12 55.36 13.73
N THR A 361 12.20 54.63 13.44
CA THR A 361 13.56 55.04 13.81
C THR A 361 13.95 56.35 13.12
N TYR A 362 13.53 56.55 11.85
CA TYR A 362 13.73 57.80 11.14
C TYR A 362 13.04 58.99 11.82
N ILE A 363 11.77 58.84 12.19
CA ILE A 363 11.01 59.88 12.89
C ILE A 363 11.66 60.18 14.25
N SER A 364 12.05 59.16 15.00
CA SER A 364 12.74 59.32 16.30
C SER A 364 14.04 60.14 16.17
N VAL A 365 14.84 59.90 15.13
CA VAL A 365 16.05 60.69 14.84
C VAL A 365 15.71 62.15 14.54
N LEU A 366 14.64 62.43 13.81
CA LEU A 366 14.23 63.79 13.48
C LEU A 366 13.78 64.56 14.72
N GLU A 367 12.97 63.95 15.58
CA GLU A 367 12.50 64.55 16.82
C GLU A 367 13.68 64.88 17.77
N ARG A 368 14.72 64.05 17.77
CA ARG A 368 15.91 64.21 18.61
C ARG A 368 17.05 64.98 17.94
N THR A 369 16.78 65.73 16.86
CA THR A 369 17.81 66.48 16.10
C THR A 369 18.58 67.47 16.99
N LYS A 370 17.92 68.17 17.91
CA LYS A 370 18.58 69.09 18.86
C LYS A 370 19.57 68.38 19.78
N GLU A 371 19.20 67.21 20.31
CA GLU A 371 20.07 66.39 21.15
C GLU A 371 21.33 65.94 20.39
N ILE A 372 21.17 65.54 19.13
CA ILE A 372 22.29 65.19 18.24
C ILE A 372 23.21 66.39 17.99
N GLY A 373 22.62 67.58 17.78
CA GLY A 373 23.36 68.84 17.60
C GLY A 373 24.23 69.18 18.81
N ILE A 374 23.69 69.04 20.03
CA ILE A 374 24.41 69.25 21.29
C ILE A 374 25.56 68.24 21.44
N LEU A 375 25.29 66.95 21.22
CA LEU A 375 26.31 65.89 21.29
C LEU A 375 27.47 66.15 20.33
N ARG A 376 27.15 66.57 19.10
CA ARG A 376 28.18 66.89 18.08
C ARG A 376 28.93 68.19 18.40
N ALA A 377 28.30 69.17 19.03
CA ALA A 377 28.94 70.43 19.43
C ALA A 377 29.92 70.25 20.60
N ILE A 378 29.67 69.27 21.48
CA ILE A 378 30.56 68.91 22.60
C ILE A 378 31.72 67.99 22.14
N GLY A 379 31.71 67.54 20.88
CA GLY A 379 32.84 66.84 20.25
C GLY A 379 32.60 65.38 19.87
N ALA A 380 31.35 64.88 19.97
CA ALA A 380 31.04 63.52 19.51
C ALA A 380 31.27 63.37 17.99
N SER A 381 31.96 62.30 17.59
CA SER A 381 32.19 62.03 16.19
C SER A 381 30.92 61.51 15.51
N LYS A 382 30.85 61.59 14.17
CA LYS A 382 29.74 61.01 13.39
C LYS A 382 29.54 59.52 13.69
N LYS A 383 30.64 58.80 13.94
CA LYS A 383 30.61 57.37 14.28
C LYS A 383 30.01 57.13 15.67
N ASP A 384 30.26 58.01 16.63
CA ASP A 384 29.73 57.85 17.99
C ASP A 384 28.22 58.07 18.01
N VAL A 385 27.73 59.10 17.30
CA VAL A 385 26.29 59.31 17.11
C VAL A 385 25.64 58.10 16.43
N SER A 386 26.23 57.58 15.34
CA SER A 386 25.69 56.41 14.64
C SER A 386 25.71 55.12 15.50
N ARG A 387 26.74 54.93 16.35
CA ARG A 387 26.83 53.80 17.28
C ARG A 387 25.72 53.81 18.32
N VAL A 388 25.36 54.99 18.85
CA VAL A 388 24.28 55.12 19.83
C VAL A 388 22.95 54.65 19.22
N PHE A 389 22.60 55.15 18.04
CA PHE A 389 21.35 54.72 17.38
C PHE A 389 21.38 53.26 16.92
N ASN A 390 22.54 52.74 16.47
CA ASN A 390 22.66 51.32 16.14
C ASN A 390 22.60 50.42 17.38
N ALA A 391 23.06 50.89 18.54
CA ALA A 391 22.94 50.18 19.80
C ALA A 391 21.47 50.15 20.28
N GLU A 392 20.75 51.26 20.11
CA GLU A 392 19.31 51.35 20.39
C GLU A 392 18.53 50.32 19.56
N THR A 393 18.77 50.25 18.25
CA THR A 393 18.10 49.29 17.37
C THR A 393 18.50 47.84 17.66
N LEU A 394 19.75 47.59 18.05
CA LEU A 394 20.20 46.27 18.50
C LEU A 394 19.46 45.83 19.78
N ILE A 395 19.37 46.71 20.78
CA ILE A 395 18.68 46.42 22.05
C ILE A 395 17.20 46.15 21.79
N VAL A 396 16.55 46.98 20.97
CA VAL A 396 15.15 46.78 20.58
C VAL A 396 14.96 45.44 19.86
N GLY A 397 15.83 45.10 18.91
CA GLY A 397 15.78 43.82 18.20
C GLY A 397 15.93 42.61 19.12
N LEU A 398 16.85 42.69 20.09
CA LEU A 398 17.11 41.62 21.05
C LEU A 398 15.92 41.43 22.01
N PHE A 399 15.43 42.52 22.60
CA PHE A 399 14.30 42.46 23.53
C PHE A 399 13.01 42.04 22.84
N SER A 400 12.73 42.57 21.65
CA SER A 400 11.55 42.17 20.87
C SER A 400 11.61 40.71 20.44
N GLY A 401 12.79 40.22 20.01
CA GLY A 401 13.01 38.81 19.70
C GLY A 401 12.79 37.92 20.93
N ALA A 402 13.40 38.26 22.07
CA ALA A 402 13.24 37.51 23.31
C ALA A 402 11.78 37.51 23.81
N LEU A 403 11.10 38.66 23.75
CA LEU A 403 9.68 38.76 24.08
C LEU A 403 8.81 37.95 23.13
N GLY A 404 9.09 37.98 21.83
CA GLY A 404 8.39 37.18 20.83
C GLY A 404 8.48 35.69 21.12
N ILE A 405 9.69 35.18 21.42
CA ILE A 405 9.87 33.79 21.84
C ILE A 405 9.12 33.50 23.15
N GLY A 406 9.20 34.40 24.13
CA GLY A 406 8.46 34.25 25.39
C GLY A 406 6.95 34.15 25.19
N ILE A 407 6.38 34.99 24.33
CA ILE A 407 4.95 34.96 23.96
C ILE A 407 4.62 33.65 23.24
N THR A 408 5.43 33.21 22.28
CA THR A 408 5.22 31.94 21.57
C THR A 408 5.21 30.75 22.54
N LEU A 409 6.13 30.71 23.49
CA LEU A 409 6.18 29.66 24.51
C LEU A 409 4.92 29.68 25.40
N LEU A 410 4.41 30.87 25.75
CA LEU A 410 3.17 31.00 26.50
C LEU A 410 1.94 30.57 25.68
N LEU A 411 1.89 30.90 24.39
CA LEU A 411 0.80 30.51 23.48
C LEU A 411 0.80 29.02 23.16
N ASN A 412 1.96 28.35 23.21
CA ASN A 412 2.02 26.89 23.04
C ASN A 412 1.23 26.14 24.12
N ILE A 413 1.04 26.71 25.31
CA ILE A 413 0.29 26.05 26.40
C ILE A 413 -1.19 25.86 26.02
N PRO A 414 -1.99 26.92 25.77
CA PRO A 414 -3.39 26.74 25.36
C PRO A 414 -3.51 26.03 24.01
N ALA A 415 -2.56 26.21 23.09
CA ALA A 415 -2.57 25.50 21.81
C ALA A 415 -2.45 23.98 21.98
N ASN A 416 -1.51 23.51 22.80
CA ASN A 416 -1.37 22.08 23.09
C ASN A 416 -2.62 21.52 23.80
N ILE A 417 -3.24 22.27 24.72
CA ILE A 417 -4.48 21.82 25.40
C ILE A 417 -5.62 21.62 24.39
N VAL A 418 -5.77 22.53 23.43
CA VAL A 418 -6.82 22.42 22.41
C VAL A 418 -6.54 21.24 21.48
N ILE A 419 -5.30 21.06 21.05
CA ILE A 419 -4.90 19.98 20.15
C ILE A 419 -5.06 18.62 20.83
N GLU A 420 -4.57 18.48 22.06
CA GLU A 420 -4.67 17.24 22.83
C GLU A 420 -6.13 16.78 22.98
N ARG A 421 -7.09 17.70 23.15
CA ARG A 421 -8.52 17.36 23.17
C ARG A 421 -9.10 16.90 21.84
N LEU A 422 -8.47 17.26 20.73
CA LEU A 422 -8.95 16.95 19.38
C LEU A 422 -8.27 15.72 18.79
N THR A 423 -7.04 15.42 19.22
CA THR A 423 -6.21 14.39 18.59
C THR A 423 -5.70 13.33 19.56
N ASP A 424 -5.96 13.45 20.86
CA ASP A 424 -5.42 12.59 21.94
C ASP A 424 -3.88 12.47 21.95
N VAL A 425 -3.18 13.38 21.26
CA VAL A 425 -1.72 13.42 21.16
C VAL A 425 -1.20 14.69 21.82
N SER A 426 -0.44 14.51 22.90
CA SER A 426 0.18 15.61 23.64
C SER A 426 1.47 16.12 23.00
N GLY A 427 1.76 17.42 23.12
CA GLY A 427 3.09 17.99 22.84
C GLY A 427 3.40 18.28 21.36
N LEU A 428 2.40 18.33 20.49
CA LEU A 428 2.59 18.62 19.06
C LEU A 428 3.09 20.05 18.79
N CYS A 429 2.61 21.05 19.53
CA CYS A 429 3.11 22.41 19.42
C CYS A 429 4.34 22.60 20.30
N SER A 430 5.52 22.37 19.73
CA SER A 430 6.80 22.64 20.38
C SER A 430 7.65 23.61 19.56
N LEU A 431 8.36 24.50 20.26
CA LEU A 431 9.35 25.37 19.64
C LEU A 431 10.74 24.77 19.88
N PRO A 432 11.43 24.26 18.85
CA PRO A 432 12.79 23.77 18.99
C PRO A 432 13.71 24.90 19.47
N LEU A 433 14.57 24.61 20.46
CA LEU A 433 15.49 25.60 21.04
C LEU A 433 16.35 26.30 19.97
N ILE A 434 16.86 25.52 19.01
CA ILE A 434 17.67 26.03 17.90
C ILE A 434 16.85 27.00 17.03
N GLY A 435 15.58 26.67 16.74
CA GLY A 435 14.67 27.53 15.99
C GLY A 435 14.41 28.86 16.71
N GLY A 436 14.20 28.82 18.03
CA GLY A 436 14.03 30.02 18.84
C GLY A 436 15.25 30.95 18.79
N ILE A 437 16.46 30.41 18.89
CA ILE A 437 17.71 31.19 18.80
C ILE A 437 17.85 31.83 17.41
N ILE A 438 17.58 31.07 16.35
CA ILE A 438 17.64 31.58 14.97
C ILE A 438 16.66 32.73 14.76
N LEU A 439 15.44 32.64 15.27
CA LEU A 439 14.43 33.70 15.16
C LEU A 439 14.84 34.99 15.89
N ILE A 440 15.46 34.89 17.07
CA ILE A 440 16.00 36.06 17.78
C ILE A 440 17.11 36.72 16.95
N LEU A 441 18.01 35.92 16.38
CA LEU A 441 19.07 36.44 15.50
C LEU A 441 18.49 37.14 14.27
N ILE A 442 17.48 36.56 13.63
CA ILE A 442 16.77 37.18 12.50
C ILE A 442 16.14 38.52 12.92
N SER A 443 15.49 38.57 14.10
CA SER A 443 14.88 39.81 14.63
C SER A 443 15.93 40.92 14.82
N VAL A 444 17.06 40.59 15.44
CA VAL A 444 18.16 41.54 15.64
C VAL A 444 18.71 42.03 14.30
N ILE A 445 18.96 41.12 13.36
CA ILE A 445 19.50 41.46 12.04
C ILE A 445 18.55 42.41 11.30
N LEU A 446 17.25 42.10 11.25
CA LEU A 446 16.26 42.94 10.57
C LEU A 446 16.15 44.33 11.20
N THR A 447 16.10 44.40 12.54
CA THR A 447 15.98 45.66 13.27
C THR A 447 17.22 46.54 13.08
N VAL A 448 18.42 45.94 13.12
CA VAL A 448 19.67 46.66 12.87
C VAL A 448 19.71 47.17 11.43
N ILE A 449 19.41 46.33 10.44
CA ILE A 449 19.40 46.72 9.02
C ILE A 449 18.43 47.89 8.78
N ALA A 450 17.22 47.82 9.33
CA ALA A 450 16.23 48.89 9.25
C ALA A 450 16.74 50.21 9.86
N GLY A 451 17.48 50.12 10.97
CA GLY A 451 18.07 51.26 11.68
C GLY A 451 19.31 51.90 11.03
N LEU A 452 20.01 51.19 10.13
CA LEU A 452 21.27 51.67 9.55
C LEU A 452 21.10 52.96 8.74
N ILE A 453 20.00 53.09 7.99
CA ILE A 453 19.75 54.27 7.15
C ILE A 453 19.47 55.51 8.03
N PRO A 454 18.49 55.49 8.97
CA PRO A 454 18.27 56.58 9.92
C PRO A 454 19.53 56.97 10.72
N SER A 455 20.26 55.97 11.23
CA SER A 455 21.48 56.18 12.02
C SER A 455 22.58 56.92 11.22
N ARG A 456 22.75 56.55 9.94
CA ARG A 456 23.65 57.27 9.03
C ARG A 456 23.19 58.69 8.77
N MET A 457 21.88 58.92 8.62
CA MET A 457 21.34 60.27 8.44
C MET A 457 21.55 61.14 9.68
N ALA A 458 21.27 60.61 10.89
CA ALA A 458 21.52 61.26 12.18
C ALA A 458 22.96 61.76 12.28
N SER A 459 23.92 60.89 11.96
CA SER A 459 25.35 61.20 12.05
C SER A 459 25.83 62.33 11.12
N LYS A 460 25.07 62.64 10.07
CA LYS A 460 25.42 63.64 9.05
C LYS A 460 24.78 65.01 9.29
N LYS A 461 23.85 65.15 10.24
CA LYS A 461 23.16 66.43 10.56
C LYS A 461 24.14 67.48 11.07
N ASP A 462 24.17 68.66 10.47
CA ASP A 462 25.09 69.74 10.85
C ASP A 462 24.77 70.29 12.25
N PRO A 463 25.77 70.42 13.16
CA PRO A 463 25.53 70.91 14.52
C PRO A 463 24.97 72.33 14.56
N VAL A 464 25.36 73.19 13.62
CA VAL A 464 24.89 74.59 13.56
C VAL A 464 23.44 74.65 13.10
N GLU A 465 23.07 73.84 12.11
CA GLU A 465 21.67 73.75 11.64
C GLU A 465 20.76 73.11 12.70
N ALA A 466 21.24 72.07 13.39
CA ALA A 466 20.50 71.35 14.41
C ALA A 466 20.22 72.19 15.68
N LEU A 467 21.07 73.18 15.99
CA LEU A 467 20.88 74.10 17.12
C LEU A 467 20.08 75.36 16.74
N ARG A 468 19.97 75.68 15.45
CA ARG A 468 19.24 76.85 14.94
C ARG A 468 17.77 76.57 14.63
N SER A 469 17.36 75.30 14.56
CA SER A 469 15.95 74.94 14.39
C SER A 469 15.16 75.29 15.66
N GLU A 470 14.11 76.10 15.54
CA GLU A 470 13.13 76.39 16.60
C GLU A 470 12.42 75.12 17.10
#